data_AF-A0A1F9M2I0-F1
#
_entry.id   AF-A0A1F9M2I0-F1
#
_cell.length_a   1.000
_cell.length_b   1.000
_cell.length_c   1.000
_cell.angle_alpha   90.00
_cell.angle_beta   90.00
_cell.angle_gamma   90.00
#
_symmetry.space_group_name_H-M   'P 1'
#
loop_
_entity.id
_entity.type
_entity.pdbx_description
1 polymer ?
#
loop_
_entity_poly.entity_id
_entity_poly.type
_entity_poly.pdbx_seq_one_letter_code
_entity_poly.pdbx_strand_id
1 'polypeptide(L)'
;MKQVIFVVVLLAWSVNALADESNFSAHLQAKFQSRGCTTCHDFFDKERNGLSFNSHQGRSSDMCVYCHTQNVTGFKHADEWYAQPGLYTSGMNAQQTCEAIKTAMHAKFKNKTMVARQLETHLFEDPRVLWGIEGASPNSGMLPGGKEEKQLVKEGLTTWKNQVRAWIQGGMNCQ
;
A
#
# COMPACT_ATOMS: atom_id res chain seq x y z
N MET A 1 -56.64 31.40 -28.40
CA MET A 1 -55.88 30.18 -28.78
C MET A 1 -54.43 30.43 -28.37
N LYS A 2 -53.93 29.76 -27.32
CA LYS A 2 -52.87 28.72 -27.41
C LYS A 2 -51.74 29.14 -28.36
N GLN A 3 -50.52 29.38 -27.89
CA GLN A 3 -49.59 28.29 -27.58
C GLN A 3 -48.67 28.61 -26.39
N VAL A 4 -48.58 27.63 -25.49
CA VAL A 4 -47.72 27.60 -24.32
C VAL A 4 -46.34 27.13 -24.75
N ILE A 5 -45.32 27.87 -24.34
CA ILE A 5 -43.89 27.51 -24.42
C ILE A 5 -43.64 26.39 -23.41
N PHE A 6 -43.05 25.27 -23.84
CA PHE A 6 -42.31 24.38 -22.96
C PHE A 6 -41.10 23.81 -23.71
N VAL A 7 -39.96 24.48 -23.55
CA VAL A 7 -38.65 23.91 -23.85
C VAL A 7 -38.21 23.18 -22.59
N VAL A 8 -38.41 21.86 -22.56
CA VAL A 8 -37.86 21.01 -21.50
C VAL A 8 -36.40 20.72 -21.85
N VAL A 9 -35.49 21.53 -21.31
CA VAL A 9 -34.06 21.22 -21.30
C VAL A 9 -33.83 20.14 -20.26
N LEU A 10 -33.84 18.87 -20.70
CA LEU A 10 -33.33 17.74 -19.92
C LEU A 10 -31.79 17.80 -19.92
N LEU A 11 -31.24 18.72 -19.12
CA LEU A 11 -29.90 18.58 -18.56
C LEU A 11 -29.98 17.48 -17.51
N ALA A 12 -30.00 16.23 -17.95
CA ALA A 12 -29.74 15.10 -17.09
C ALA A 12 -28.29 15.24 -16.63
N TRP A 13 -28.13 15.76 -15.43
CA TRP A 13 -26.89 15.74 -14.69
C TRP A 13 -26.46 14.28 -14.55
N SER A 14 -25.57 13.85 -15.45
CA SER A 14 -24.66 12.75 -15.17
C SER A 14 -23.70 13.24 -14.08
N VAL A 15 -24.21 13.34 -12.86
CA VAL A 15 -23.39 13.18 -11.67
C VAL A 15 -22.83 11.79 -11.79
N ASN A 16 -21.65 11.70 -12.39
CA ASN A 16 -20.72 10.66 -12.00
C ASN A 16 -20.63 10.81 -10.48
N ALA A 17 -21.27 9.91 -9.74
CA ALA A 17 -20.72 9.44 -8.49
C ALA A 17 -19.35 8.88 -8.87
N LEU A 18 -18.38 9.77 -9.07
CA LEU A 18 -16.98 9.47 -8.89
C LEU A 18 -16.98 8.94 -7.47
N ALA A 19 -16.97 7.61 -7.35
CA ALA A 19 -16.52 6.97 -6.13
C ALA A 19 -15.31 7.79 -5.70
N ASP A 20 -15.34 8.30 -4.49
CA ASP A 20 -14.29 9.18 -4.01
C ASP A 20 -12.99 8.38 -4.06
N GLU A 21 -12.26 8.49 -5.17
CA GLU A 21 -11.03 7.73 -5.43
C GLU A 21 -9.96 8.05 -4.39
N SER A 22 -10.19 9.10 -3.57
CA SER A 22 -9.36 9.43 -2.43
C SER A 22 -9.65 8.61 -1.16
N ASN A 23 -10.74 7.84 -1.14
CA ASN A 23 -11.11 7.02 0.02
C ASN A 23 -10.20 5.79 0.13
N PHE A 24 -9.43 5.75 1.22
CA PHE A 24 -8.51 4.65 1.51
C PHE A 24 -9.24 3.32 1.69
N SER A 25 -10.37 3.31 2.42
CA SER A 25 -11.13 2.10 2.72
C SER A 25 -11.70 1.44 1.46
N ALA A 26 -12.14 2.25 0.49
CA ALA A 26 -12.76 1.76 -0.74
C ALA A 26 -11.74 1.21 -1.74
N HIS A 27 -10.60 1.89 -1.90
CA HIS A 27 -9.70 1.62 -3.02
C HIS A 27 -8.38 0.97 -2.62
N LEU A 28 -7.85 1.27 -1.43
CA LEU A 28 -6.50 0.89 -1.05
C LEU A 28 -6.48 -0.23 -0.01
N GLN A 29 -7.36 -0.19 1.01
CA GLN A 29 -7.27 -1.09 2.15
C GLN A 29 -7.11 -2.57 1.75
N ALA A 30 -8.01 -3.10 0.92
CA ALA A 30 -7.96 -4.51 0.50
C ALA A 30 -6.64 -4.87 -0.22
N LYS A 31 -6.03 -3.91 -0.93
CA LYS A 31 -4.76 -4.10 -1.65
C LYS A 31 -3.58 -4.21 -0.68
N PHE A 32 -3.57 -3.38 0.36
CA PHE A 32 -2.59 -3.48 1.46
C PHE A 32 -2.70 -4.80 2.25
N GLN A 33 -3.86 -5.48 2.19
CA GLN A 33 -4.08 -6.80 2.80
C GLN A 33 -3.65 -7.98 1.90
N SER A 34 -3.28 -7.74 0.64
CA SER A 34 -2.86 -8.82 -0.26
C SER A 34 -1.62 -9.54 0.26
N ARG A 35 -1.47 -10.85 -0.02
CA ARG A 35 -0.26 -11.59 0.40
C ARG A 35 1.01 -11.05 -0.23
N GLY A 36 0.93 -10.49 -1.43
CA GLY A 36 2.05 -9.78 -2.05
C GLY A 36 2.59 -8.66 -1.16
N CYS A 37 1.72 -7.91 -0.48
CA CYS A 37 2.11 -6.87 0.46
C CYS A 37 2.42 -7.43 1.86
N THR A 38 1.53 -8.27 2.41
CA THR A 38 1.65 -8.75 3.79
C THR A 38 2.81 -9.71 3.99
N THR A 39 3.28 -10.43 2.97
CA THR A 39 4.52 -11.24 3.09
C THR A 39 5.72 -10.41 3.56
N CYS A 40 5.74 -9.11 3.23
CA CYS A 40 6.80 -8.17 3.59
C CYS A 40 6.41 -7.13 4.65
N HIS A 41 5.14 -7.08 5.07
CA HIS A 41 4.61 -6.04 5.98
C HIS A 41 3.82 -6.61 7.17
N ASP A 42 3.51 -7.89 7.15
CA ASP A 42 2.87 -8.61 8.23
C ASP A 42 3.91 -9.41 9.01
N PHE A 43 4.34 -8.80 10.12
CA PHE A 43 5.44 -9.31 10.92
C PHE A 43 4.99 -9.97 12.21
N PHE A 44 3.70 -10.05 12.53
CA PHE A 44 3.28 -10.61 13.81
C PHE A 44 3.32 -12.14 13.79
N ASP A 45 4.13 -12.70 14.67
CA ASP A 45 4.23 -14.14 14.89
C ASP A 45 3.74 -14.44 16.32
N LYS A 46 2.55 -15.05 16.41
CA LYS A 46 1.89 -15.35 17.68
C LYS A 46 2.68 -16.37 18.52
N GLU A 47 3.37 -17.31 17.87
CA GLU A 47 4.18 -18.33 18.55
C GLU A 47 5.47 -17.74 19.15
N ARG A 48 5.88 -16.57 18.66
CA ARG A 48 7.08 -15.85 19.11
C ARG A 48 6.76 -14.56 19.89
N ASN A 49 5.52 -14.44 20.34
CA ASN A 49 5.02 -13.38 21.22
C ASN A 49 5.31 -11.94 20.74
N GLY A 50 5.23 -11.68 19.43
CA GLY A 50 5.32 -10.31 18.95
C GLY A 50 5.68 -10.14 17.49
N LEU A 51 6.04 -8.89 17.16
CA LEU A 51 6.55 -8.51 15.86
C LEU A 51 7.87 -9.24 15.57
N SER A 52 8.00 -9.73 14.35
CA SER A 52 9.10 -10.52 13.82
C SER A 52 10.49 -9.88 13.97
N PHE A 53 10.57 -8.59 14.28
CA PHE A 53 11.83 -7.88 14.50
C PHE A 53 12.20 -7.65 15.97
N ASN A 54 11.28 -7.87 16.91
CA ASN A 54 11.56 -7.67 18.34
C ASN A 54 12.11 -8.93 19.03
N SER A 55 11.96 -10.11 18.41
CA SER A 55 12.46 -11.37 18.94
C SER A 55 13.39 -12.06 17.94
N HIS A 56 14.69 -12.04 18.24
CA HIS A 56 15.71 -12.85 17.56
C HIS A 56 15.65 -14.34 17.97
N GLN A 57 14.68 -14.73 18.81
CA GLN A 57 14.57 -16.10 19.31
C GLN A 57 14.23 -17.06 18.17
N GLY A 58 15.14 -18.01 17.90
CA GLY A 58 14.98 -19.01 16.84
C GLY A 58 15.13 -18.47 15.43
N ARG A 59 15.74 -17.28 15.26
CA ARG A 59 16.06 -16.68 13.96
C ARG A 59 17.55 -16.54 13.81
N SER A 60 18.09 -17.11 12.75
CA SER A 60 19.42 -16.76 12.27
C SER A 60 19.30 -15.60 11.26
N SER A 61 20.35 -14.78 11.20
CA SER A 61 20.40 -13.57 10.35
C SER A 61 20.25 -13.89 8.85
N ASP A 62 20.59 -15.11 8.45
CA ASP A 62 20.42 -15.72 7.12
C ASP A 62 18.97 -15.68 6.59
N MET A 63 17.98 -15.84 7.46
CA MET A 63 16.55 -15.80 7.08
C MET A 63 16.11 -14.40 6.64
N CYS A 64 16.76 -13.35 7.17
CA CYS A 64 16.51 -11.97 6.80
C CYS A 64 17.25 -11.59 5.50
N VAL A 65 18.52 -11.96 5.37
CA VAL A 65 19.29 -11.65 4.15
C VAL A 65 18.78 -12.36 2.91
N TYR A 66 17.97 -13.41 3.04
CA TYR A 66 17.31 -14.03 1.88
C TYR A 66 16.40 -13.05 1.12
N CYS A 67 15.65 -12.23 1.86
CA CYS A 67 14.77 -11.19 1.31
C CYS A 67 15.40 -9.79 1.34
N HIS A 68 16.60 -9.65 1.88
CA HIS A 68 17.26 -8.36 2.12
C HIS A 68 18.69 -8.38 1.60
N THR A 69 18.88 -8.82 0.36
CA THR A 69 20.12 -8.56 -0.40
C THR A 69 19.97 -7.30 -1.24
N GLN A 70 21.08 -6.62 -1.53
CA GLN A 70 21.10 -5.49 -2.48
C GLN A 70 20.49 -5.87 -3.84
N ASN A 71 20.68 -7.11 -4.30
CA ASN A 71 20.14 -7.59 -5.57
C ASN A 71 18.61 -7.75 -5.56
N VAL A 72 18.04 -7.92 -4.37
CA VAL A 72 16.61 -8.11 -4.14
C VAL A 72 15.92 -6.79 -3.82
N THR A 73 16.52 -5.95 -2.97
CA THR A 73 15.89 -4.71 -2.47
C THR A 73 16.46 -3.43 -3.05
N GLY A 74 17.63 -3.47 -3.69
CA GLY A 74 18.36 -2.30 -4.18
C GLY A 74 19.07 -1.48 -3.09
N PHE A 75 18.83 -1.77 -1.81
CA PHE A 75 19.37 -1.01 -0.67
C PHE A 75 20.73 -1.54 -0.20
N LYS A 76 21.57 -0.64 0.32
CA LYS A 76 22.96 -0.95 0.68
C LYS A 76 23.14 -1.23 2.17
N HIS A 77 22.30 -0.66 3.04
CA HIS A 77 22.45 -0.75 4.50
C HIS A 77 21.25 -1.41 5.17
N ALA A 78 21.51 -2.19 6.23
CA ALA A 78 20.52 -3.11 6.79
C ALA A 78 19.29 -2.45 7.42
N ASP A 79 19.52 -1.29 8.02
CA ASP A 79 18.53 -0.40 8.59
C ASP A 79 17.58 0.23 7.55
N GLU A 80 17.97 0.27 6.26
CA GLU A 80 17.09 0.67 5.15
C GLU A 80 16.08 -0.44 4.78
N TRP A 81 16.32 -1.68 5.24
CA TRP A 81 15.57 -2.87 4.81
C TRP A 81 14.39 -3.19 5.72
N TYR A 82 14.47 -2.84 6.99
CA TYR A 82 13.48 -3.23 7.99
C TYR A 82 12.19 -2.41 7.88
N ALA A 83 11.04 -3.10 7.86
CA ALA A 83 9.79 -2.42 8.16
C ALA A 83 9.86 -1.91 9.60
N GLN A 84 9.41 -0.67 9.80
CA GLN A 84 9.46 -0.05 11.11
C GLN A 84 8.64 -0.87 12.12
N PRO A 85 9.12 -1.01 13.38
CA PRO A 85 8.33 -1.60 14.46
C PRO A 85 6.95 -0.94 14.55
N GLY A 86 5.91 -1.76 14.70
CA GLY A 86 4.52 -1.30 14.80
C GLY A 86 3.70 -1.40 13.50
N LEU A 87 4.30 -1.88 12.41
CA LEU A 87 3.55 -2.18 11.19
C LEU A 87 3.01 -3.62 11.23
N TYR A 88 1.71 -3.75 11.53
CA TYR A 88 0.96 -5.01 11.38
C TYR A 88 -0.21 -4.73 10.46
N THR A 89 -0.10 -5.00 9.17
CA THR A 89 -1.16 -4.60 8.23
C THR A 89 -2.28 -5.62 8.15
N SER A 90 -2.01 -6.92 8.29
CA SER A 90 -3.05 -7.93 8.13
C SER A 90 -4.11 -7.86 9.24
N GLY A 91 -5.39 -8.01 8.90
CA GLY A 91 -6.48 -8.03 9.88
C GLY A 91 -6.82 -6.68 10.52
N MET A 92 -6.03 -5.62 10.26
CA MET A 92 -6.43 -4.25 10.57
C MET A 92 -7.61 -3.85 9.68
N ASN A 93 -8.54 -3.06 10.24
CA ASN A 93 -9.54 -2.36 9.43
C ASN A 93 -8.88 -1.18 8.67
N ALA A 94 -9.62 -0.53 7.77
CA ALA A 94 -9.10 0.55 6.93
C ALA A 94 -8.47 1.70 7.74
N GLN A 95 -9.14 2.14 8.80
CA GLN A 95 -8.65 3.22 9.66
C GLN A 95 -7.36 2.81 10.38
N GLN A 96 -7.32 1.61 10.95
CA GLN A 96 -6.16 1.08 11.64
C GLN A 96 -4.95 0.98 10.70
N THR A 97 -5.13 0.42 9.50
CA THR A 97 -4.07 0.31 8.50
C THR A 97 -3.54 1.69 8.11
N CYS A 98 -4.43 2.63 7.81
CA CYS A 98 -4.04 3.98 7.38
C CYS A 98 -3.26 4.74 8.47
N GLU A 99 -3.72 4.68 9.72
CA GLU A 99 -3.01 5.33 10.83
C GLU A 99 -1.68 4.64 11.17
N ALA A 100 -1.59 3.31 11.02
CA ALA A 100 -0.33 2.59 11.15
C ALA A 100 0.69 3.03 10.08
N ILE A 101 0.27 3.18 8.83
CA ILE A 101 1.10 3.71 7.73
C ILE A 101 1.63 5.11 8.07
N LYS A 102 0.74 6.02 8.48
CA LYS A 102 1.13 7.40 8.87
C LYS A 102 2.10 7.43 10.05
N THR A 103 1.89 6.53 11.03
CA THR A 103 2.76 6.39 12.20
C THR A 103 4.15 5.89 11.81
N ALA A 104 4.23 4.85 10.99
CA ALA A 104 5.49 4.28 10.50
C ALA A 104 6.31 5.31 9.69
N MET A 105 5.63 6.20 8.97
CA MET A 105 6.28 7.30 8.26
C MET A 105 6.65 8.50 9.14
N HIS A 106 6.36 8.46 10.45
CA HIS A 106 6.53 9.60 11.34
C HIS A 106 5.85 10.88 10.82
N ALA A 107 4.66 10.74 10.21
CA ALA A 107 3.97 11.83 9.52
C ALA A 107 3.71 13.05 10.43
N LYS A 108 3.54 12.83 11.74
CA LYS A 108 3.33 13.91 12.74
C LYS A 108 4.49 14.92 12.83
N PHE A 109 5.69 14.54 12.40
CA PHE A 109 6.88 15.39 12.43
C PHE A 109 7.25 15.98 11.06
N LYS A 110 6.41 15.76 10.05
CA LYS A 110 6.68 16.13 8.65
C LYS A 110 5.54 16.98 8.12
N ASN A 111 5.85 17.88 7.18
CA ASN A 111 4.80 18.57 6.44
C ASN A 111 4.16 17.61 5.39
N LYS A 112 2.96 17.97 4.91
CA LYS A 112 2.19 17.12 3.98
C LYS A 112 2.97 16.75 2.71
N THR A 113 3.74 17.69 2.14
CA THR A 113 4.54 17.48 0.93
C THR A 113 5.63 16.42 1.14
N MET A 114 6.30 16.45 2.29
CA MET A 114 7.32 15.46 2.62
C MET A 114 6.72 14.06 2.81
N VAL A 115 5.57 13.98 3.48
CA VAL A 115 4.86 12.69 3.66
C VAL A 115 4.40 12.14 2.31
N ALA A 116 3.78 12.98 1.48
CA ALA A 116 3.34 12.61 0.14
C ALA A 116 4.50 12.08 -0.71
N ARG A 117 5.63 12.79 -0.76
CA ARG A 117 6.81 12.35 -1.50
C ARG A 117 7.32 10.99 -1.01
N GLN A 118 7.37 10.76 0.29
CA GLN A 118 7.82 9.48 0.85
C GLN A 118 6.87 8.33 0.54
N LEU A 119 5.55 8.57 0.63
CA LEU A 119 4.54 7.60 0.20
C LEU A 119 4.71 7.27 -1.27
N GLU A 120 4.83 8.27 -2.14
CA GLU A 120 4.98 8.05 -3.57
C GLU A 120 6.25 7.25 -3.87
N THR A 121 7.40 7.65 -3.33
CA THR A 121 8.65 6.90 -3.54
C THR A 121 8.50 5.45 -3.09
N HIS A 122 7.98 5.20 -1.89
CA HIS A 122 7.83 3.81 -1.42
C HIS A 122 6.80 3.04 -2.25
N LEU A 123 5.59 3.57 -2.42
CA LEU A 123 4.50 2.83 -3.07
C LEU A 123 4.69 2.70 -4.59
N PHE A 124 5.54 3.52 -5.23
CA PHE A 124 5.71 3.53 -6.69
C PHE A 124 7.02 2.94 -7.18
N GLU A 125 8.05 2.94 -6.34
CA GLU A 125 9.42 2.65 -6.76
C GLU A 125 10.06 1.54 -5.92
N ASP A 126 9.53 1.21 -4.73
CA ASP A 126 10.07 0.13 -3.92
C ASP A 126 9.90 -1.21 -4.63
N PRO A 127 10.99 -1.94 -4.94
CA PRO A 127 10.92 -3.21 -5.65
C PRO A 127 9.98 -4.23 -4.98
N ARG A 128 9.88 -4.20 -3.64
CA ARG A 128 9.03 -5.12 -2.88
C ARG A 128 7.55 -4.83 -3.10
N VAL A 129 7.19 -3.54 -3.22
CA VAL A 129 5.83 -3.14 -3.60
C VAL A 129 5.55 -3.56 -5.03
N LEU A 130 6.51 -3.38 -5.94
CA LEU A 130 6.39 -3.81 -7.34
C LEU A 130 6.29 -5.34 -7.50
N TRP A 131 6.84 -6.13 -6.59
CA TRP A 131 6.62 -7.58 -6.58
C TRP A 131 5.22 -7.96 -6.13
N GLY A 132 4.66 -7.19 -5.19
CA GLY A 132 3.31 -7.40 -4.65
C GLY A 132 2.18 -7.00 -5.60
N ILE A 133 2.47 -6.32 -6.72
CA ILE A 133 1.47 -5.84 -7.68
C ILE A 133 1.56 -6.65 -8.98
N GLU A 134 0.42 -7.13 -9.46
CA GLU A 134 0.32 -7.90 -10.69
C GLU A 134 0.82 -7.10 -11.90
N GLY A 135 1.80 -7.65 -12.63
CA GLY A 135 2.34 -7.04 -13.85
C GLY A 135 3.11 -5.74 -13.63
N ALA A 136 3.45 -5.37 -12.39
CA ALA A 136 4.23 -4.15 -12.12
C ALA A 136 5.71 -4.28 -12.46
N SER A 137 6.24 -5.51 -12.50
CA SER A 137 7.60 -5.83 -12.92
C SER A 137 7.71 -7.25 -13.52
N PRO A 138 8.81 -7.61 -14.22
CA PRO A 138 9.08 -8.99 -14.62
C PRO A 138 9.13 -9.98 -13.45
N ASN A 139 9.36 -9.48 -12.23
CA ASN A 139 9.45 -10.26 -10.99
C ASN A 139 8.16 -10.16 -10.15
N SER A 140 7.04 -9.71 -10.72
CA SER A 140 5.75 -9.69 -10.01
C SER A 140 5.41 -11.10 -9.52
N GLY A 141 5.09 -11.23 -8.23
CA GLY A 141 4.83 -12.52 -7.58
C GLY A 141 6.06 -13.39 -7.36
N MET A 142 7.25 -12.97 -7.76
CA MET A 142 8.48 -13.69 -7.46
C MET A 142 9.00 -13.26 -6.09
N LEU A 143 8.68 -14.04 -5.06
CA LEU A 143 9.28 -13.84 -3.75
C LEU A 143 10.75 -14.26 -3.76
N PRO A 144 11.58 -13.65 -2.90
CA PRO A 144 12.90 -14.19 -2.59
C PRO A 144 12.70 -15.64 -2.13
N GLY A 145 13.34 -16.59 -2.81
CA GLY A 145 12.78 -17.94 -2.79
C GLY A 145 13.02 -18.73 -4.05
N GLY A 146 12.77 -18.04 -5.16
CA GLY A 146 12.15 -18.72 -6.30
C GLY A 146 10.71 -19.16 -5.98
N LYS A 147 10.12 -18.70 -4.88
CA LYS A 147 8.74 -19.02 -4.50
C LYS A 147 7.80 -18.05 -5.20
N GLU A 148 6.79 -18.60 -5.87
CA GLU A 148 5.75 -17.83 -6.52
C GLU A 148 4.63 -17.50 -5.52
N GLU A 149 4.25 -16.22 -5.41
CA GLU A 149 3.06 -15.72 -4.72
C GLU A 149 2.03 -15.26 -5.76
N LYS A 150 0.80 -15.76 -5.64
CA LYS A 150 -0.27 -15.56 -6.62
C LYS A 150 -1.32 -14.57 -6.15
N GLN A 151 -1.39 -14.31 -4.84
CA GLN A 151 -2.32 -13.35 -4.25
C GLN A 151 -1.71 -11.95 -4.24
N LEU A 152 -1.56 -11.39 -5.44
CA LEU A 152 -1.05 -10.05 -5.70
C LEU A 152 -2.17 -9.00 -5.72
N VAL A 153 -1.78 -7.74 -5.55
CA VAL A 153 -2.65 -6.60 -5.85
C VAL A 153 -3.04 -6.65 -7.32
N LYS A 154 -4.34 -6.73 -7.58
CA LYS A 154 -4.92 -6.78 -8.93
C LYS A 154 -5.03 -5.39 -9.55
N GLU A 155 -5.31 -5.36 -10.86
CA GLU A 155 -5.52 -4.15 -11.70
C GLU A 155 -4.24 -3.39 -12.07
N GLY A 156 -3.08 -3.88 -11.62
CA GLY A 156 -1.77 -3.45 -12.06
C GLY A 156 -1.29 -2.09 -11.55
N LEU A 157 -0.05 -1.76 -11.92
CA LEU A 157 0.69 -0.63 -11.37
C LEU A 157 0.06 0.73 -11.70
N THR A 158 -0.54 0.88 -12.89
CA THR A 158 -1.18 2.14 -13.30
C THR A 158 -2.35 2.49 -12.39
N THR A 159 -3.25 1.53 -12.18
CA THR A 159 -4.42 1.70 -11.31
C THR A 159 -4.00 1.98 -9.87
N TRP A 160 -3.02 1.22 -9.38
CA TRP A 160 -2.41 1.43 -8.07
C TRP A 160 -1.90 2.86 -7.89
N LYS A 161 -1.09 3.36 -8.83
CA LYS A 161 -0.53 4.72 -8.78
C LYS A 161 -1.61 5.79 -8.77
N ASN A 162 -2.67 5.60 -9.55
CA ASN A 162 -3.79 6.55 -9.61
C ASN A 162 -4.55 6.61 -8.29
N GLN A 163 -4.87 5.46 -7.68
CA GLN A 163 -5.58 5.40 -6.40
C GLN A 163 -4.73 5.94 -5.24
N VAL A 164 -3.44 5.62 -5.22
CA VAL A 164 -2.52 6.19 -4.21
C VAL A 164 -2.42 7.72 -4.35
N ARG A 165 -2.30 8.24 -5.58
CA ARG A 165 -2.28 9.69 -5.82
C ARG A 165 -3.57 10.35 -5.39
N ALA A 166 -4.71 9.76 -5.73
CA ALA A 166 -6.01 10.27 -5.34
C ALA A 166 -6.13 10.33 -3.81
N TRP A 167 -5.73 9.29 -3.09
CA TRP A 167 -5.68 9.29 -1.62
C TRP A 167 -4.76 10.37 -1.04
N ILE A 168 -3.55 10.53 -1.60
CA ILE A 168 -2.61 11.57 -1.19
C ILE A 168 -3.21 12.97 -1.41
N GLN A 169 -3.79 13.21 -2.59
CA GLN A 169 -4.40 14.49 -2.97
C GLN A 169 -5.66 14.80 -2.13
N GLY A 170 -6.43 13.78 -1.76
CA GLY A 170 -7.54 13.88 -0.81
C GLY A 170 -7.12 14.09 0.64
N GLY A 171 -5.82 14.25 0.92
CA GLY A 171 -5.30 14.59 2.24
C GLY A 171 -4.93 13.40 3.10
N MET A 172 -4.83 12.20 2.52
CA MET A 172 -4.52 10.95 3.21
C MET A 172 -5.50 10.64 4.36
N ASN A 173 -6.80 10.85 4.10
CA ASN A 173 -7.83 10.54 5.08
C ASN A 173 -7.90 9.03 5.34
N CYS A 174 -8.09 8.67 6.62
CA CYS A 174 -8.15 7.29 7.09
C CYS A 174 -9.57 6.76 7.28
N GLN A 175 -10.57 7.50 6.79
CA GLN A 175 -11.98 7.12 6.83
C GLN A 175 -12.33 6.27 5.60
#